data_AF-A0A7S1AH93-F1
#
_entry.id   AF-A0A7S1AH93-F1
#
_cell.length_a   1.000
_cell.length_b   1.000
_cell.length_c   1.000
_cell.angle_alpha   90.00
_cell.angle_beta   90.00
_cell.angle_gamma   90.00
#
_symmetry.space_group_name_H-M   'P 1'
#
loop_
_entity.id
_entity.type
_entity.pdbx_description
1 polymer ?
#
loop_
_entity_poly.entity_id
_entity_poly.type
_entity_poly.pdbx_seq_one_letter_code
_entity_poly.pdbx_strand_id
1 'polypeptide(L)'
;MVPDRPIEELLAGAAAKSAFSRDGEGRLQLHASLAPSRPVLVIGMPMCGNLSLHDAFETLGLRSVHGTLRDENSIDGPQLVGKVIQEAVQEGLAPLEKLEGTDAVADMAAVFWVDENKTKAEGFFPQMSLLERLIISYPHGRFVLNVCDPRDWARAVQLNADLHDRLVAANLPGLPRGTGRQDRELIDWMESHHLRVRKTLGRVGAMLYVHDTARHGLTELSEFLGTRVERRDKGRPSRQVDFVCEPERIPREERAEPRRIERVDNSLQGHPEVETSPPLSWRPPGLHALQEAWRPVRPDRIELGPRQGPVLVMGLPRSGSKRLHRAFQHLGLRSVHWALNAGVDPRADFLLRACGEGAGRRLVGKLVHEAVSEGLPPLAKLPDTEAVAEMAGVFWVEDRVEGYFPQISFFDIILAAYPHGRFILNVCDPLLWVDYVGAHTDLRDRLVRADLPGLPAGVGKLDLELADWAARYYRQAHSFLTRMHVKFLVLVEGHCDINDLASFLR
;
A
#
# COMPACT_ATOMS: atom_id res chain seq x y z
N MET A 1 10.02 25.45 -19.92
CA MET A 1 10.33 25.42 -18.47
C MET A 1 10.16 26.82 -17.92
N VAL A 2 9.16 27.06 -17.08
CA VAL A 2 9.10 28.27 -16.25
C VAL A 2 9.87 27.91 -14.97
N PRO A 3 10.84 28.74 -14.53
CA PRO A 3 11.58 28.46 -13.30
C PRO A 3 10.62 28.40 -12.11
N ASP A 4 10.98 27.56 -11.14
CA ASP A 4 10.30 27.36 -9.86
C ASP A 4 10.29 28.70 -9.09
N ARG A 5 9.29 29.54 -9.32
CA ARG A 5 9.15 30.84 -8.65
C ARG A 5 8.42 30.64 -7.32
N PRO A 6 8.85 31.29 -6.23
CA PRO A 6 8.10 31.32 -4.99
C PRO A 6 6.65 31.73 -5.26
N ILE A 7 5.69 31.08 -4.59
CA ILE A 7 4.27 31.40 -4.75
C ILE A 7 4.03 32.90 -4.48
N GLU A 8 4.81 33.54 -3.60
CA GLU A 8 4.74 34.98 -3.35
C GLU A 8 5.05 35.85 -4.58
N GLU A 9 5.96 35.40 -5.47
CA GLU A 9 6.30 36.12 -6.70
C GLU A 9 5.23 35.93 -7.78
N LEU A 10 4.61 34.74 -7.87
CA LEU A 10 3.46 34.50 -8.73
C LEU A 10 2.23 35.29 -8.25
N LEU A 11 2.11 35.47 -6.93
CA LEU A 11 1.06 36.26 -6.29
C LEU A 11 1.26 37.78 -6.39
N ALA A 12 2.44 38.25 -6.80
CA ALA A 12 2.74 39.68 -6.95
C ALA A 12 2.08 40.32 -8.18
N GLY A 13 1.54 39.51 -9.10
CA GLY A 13 0.79 39.96 -10.27
C GLY A 13 -0.58 40.57 -9.91
N ALA A 14 -1.07 41.50 -10.74
CA ALA A 14 -2.29 42.27 -10.47
C ALA A 14 -3.54 41.40 -10.22
N ALA A 15 -3.67 40.26 -10.92
CA ALA A 15 -4.80 39.33 -10.75
C ALA A 15 -4.75 38.50 -9.44
N ALA A 16 -3.56 38.31 -8.88
CA ALA A 16 -3.39 37.58 -7.62
C ALA A 16 -3.52 38.52 -6.40
N LYS A 17 -3.09 39.78 -6.51
CA LYS A 17 -3.36 40.80 -5.47
C LYS A 17 -4.84 41.06 -5.24
N SER A 18 -5.70 40.90 -6.25
CA SER A 18 -7.15 41.00 -6.10
C SER A 18 -7.80 39.75 -5.49
N ALA A 19 -7.11 38.61 -5.50
CA ALA A 19 -7.63 37.34 -5.01
C ALA A 19 -7.25 37.05 -3.56
N PHE A 20 -6.23 37.70 -2.98
CA PHE A 20 -5.73 37.42 -1.63
C PHE A 20 -5.64 38.67 -0.73
N SER A 21 -6.06 38.54 0.53
CA SER A 21 -5.87 39.49 1.63
C SER A 21 -4.95 38.88 2.71
N ARG A 22 -4.54 39.67 3.71
CA ARG A 22 -3.87 39.15 4.91
C ARG A 22 -4.79 39.26 6.11
N ASP A 23 -4.84 38.24 6.94
CA ASP A 23 -5.57 38.29 8.21
C ASP A 23 -4.79 39.04 9.30
N GLY A 24 -5.42 39.19 10.48
CA GLY A 24 -4.82 39.86 11.63
C GLY A 24 -3.54 39.20 12.17
N GLU A 25 -3.21 37.98 11.72
CA GLU A 25 -1.95 37.28 12.02
C GLU A 25 -0.94 37.32 10.86
N GLY A 26 -1.26 38.03 9.78
CA GLY A 26 -0.41 38.17 8.61
C GLY A 26 -0.42 36.98 7.64
N ARG A 27 -1.33 36.00 7.82
CA ARG A 27 -1.52 34.87 6.91
C ARG A 27 -2.35 35.29 5.70
N LEU A 28 -2.00 34.75 4.53
CA LEU A 28 -2.71 35.02 3.29
C LEU A 28 -4.07 34.30 3.28
N GLN A 29 -5.15 35.04 3.00
CA GLN A 29 -6.52 34.55 2.88
C GLN A 29 -7.10 34.93 1.51
N LEU A 30 -8.05 34.16 0.97
CA LEU A 30 -8.65 34.42 -0.35
C LEU A 30 -9.90 35.33 -0.25
N HIS A 31 -10.08 36.24 -1.22
CA HIS A 31 -11.23 37.12 -1.33
C HIS A 31 -12.51 36.32 -1.67
N ALA A 32 -13.57 36.53 -0.88
CA ALA A 32 -14.81 35.74 -0.92
C ALA A 32 -15.79 36.07 -2.06
N SER A 33 -15.55 37.10 -2.88
CA SER A 33 -16.54 37.57 -3.87
C SER A 33 -16.05 37.45 -5.30
N LEU A 34 -16.40 36.34 -5.95
CA LEU A 34 -16.63 36.15 -7.40
C LEU A 34 -16.83 34.62 -7.60
N ALA A 35 -18.06 34.13 -7.46
CA ALA A 35 -18.38 32.74 -7.75
C ALA A 35 -19.04 32.64 -9.13
N PRO A 36 -18.34 32.03 -10.09
CA PRO A 36 -18.97 31.06 -10.97
C PRO A 36 -18.11 29.78 -11.04
N SER A 37 -18.80 28.63 -10.90
CA SER A 37 -18.29 27.25 -10.77
C SER A 37 -17.26 27.01 -9.65
N ARG A 38 -17.58 26.06 -8.76
CA ARG A 38 -16.60 25.46 -7.84
C ARG A 38 -16.15 24.16 -8.50
N PRO A 39 -15.22 24.19 -9.48
CA PRO A 39 -14.83 22.97 -10.16
C PRO A 39 -14.26 21.97 -9.15
N VAL A 40 -14.53 20.70 -9.38
CA VAL A 40 -13.88 19.61 -8.66
C VAL A 40 -12.66 19.19 -9.47
N LEU A 41 -11.48 19.29 -8.88
CA LEU A 41 -10.21 19.02 -9.56
C LEU A 41 -9.50 17.86 -8.87
N VAL A 42 -9.43 16.72 -9.55
CA VAL A 42 -8.60 15.59 -9.12
C VAL A 42 -7.15 15.89 -9.50
N ILE A 43 -6.27 15.95 -8.50
CA ILE A 43 -4.88 16.40 -8.64
C ILE A 43 -3.84 15.36 -8.21
N GLY A 44 -4.25 14.12 -7.94
CA GLY A 44 -3.30 13.01 -7.74
C GLY A 44 -2.79 12.42 -9.06
N MET A 45 -2.10 11.30 -8.95
CA MET A 45 -1.53 10.61 -10.12
C MET A 45 -2.62 9.91 -10.96
N PRO A 46 -2.44 9.79 -12.29
CA PRO A 46 -3.28 8.89 -13.10
C PRO A 46 -3.14 7.45 -12.59
N MET A 47 -4.10 6.57 -12.90
CA MET A 47 -4.14 5.18 -12.43
C MET A 47 -4.33 5.00 -10.90
N CYS A 48 -4.60 6.07 -10.14
CA CYS A 48 -5.04 5.98 -8.75
C CYS A 48 -6.56 6.14 -8.66
N GLY A 49 -7.34 5.31 -9.36
CA GLY A 49 -8.81 5.32 -9.27
C GLY A 49 -9.51 6.53 -9.91
N ASN A 50 -8.85 7.19 -10.86
CA ASN A 50 -9.40 8.36 -11.57
C ASN A 50 -10.71 8.04 -12.30
N LEU A 51 -10.83 6.86 -12.92
CA LEU A 51 -12.04 6.43 -13.62
C LEU A 51 -13.20 6.21 -12.64
N SER A 52 -12.94 5.59 -11.48
CA SER A 52 -13.95 5.43 -10.44
C SER A 52 -14.43 6.78 -9.89
N LEU A 53 -13.53 7.76 -9.77
CA LEU A 53 -13.89 9.13 -9.40
C LEU A 53 -14.71 9.84 -10.50
N HIS A 54 -14.39 9.62 -11.76
CA HIS A 54 -15.19 10.11 -12.88
C HIS A 54 -16.63 9.57 -12.82
N ASP A 55 -16.79 8.25 -12.71
CA ASP A 55 -18.09 7.58 -12.58
C ASP A 55 -18.87 8.08 -11.33
N ALA A 56 -18.15 8.31 -10.23
CA ALA A 56 -18.72 8.87 -9.01
C ALA A 56 -19.25 10.29 -9.22
N PHE A 57 -18.49 11.16 -9.87
CA PHE A 57 -18.93 12.53 -10.18
C PHE A 57 -20.14 12.54 -11.12
N GLU A 58 -20.16 11.68 -12.14
CA GLU A 58 -21.33 11.54 -13.02
C GLU A 58 -22.57 11.04 -12.26
N THR A 59 -22.38 10.10 -11.33
CA THR A 59 -23.45 9.59 -10.45
C THR A 59 -24.02 10.70 -9.57
N LEU A 60 -23.19 11.64 -9.12
CA LEU A 60 -23.58 12.83 -8.37
C LEU A 60 -24.16 13.95 -9.26
N GLY A 61 -24.29 13.72 -10.57
CA GLY A 61 -24.87 14.66 -11.52
C GLY A 61 -23.92 15.75 -12.00
N LEU A 62 -22.63 15.63 -11.73
CA LEU A 62 -21.61 16.56 -12.25
C LEU A 62 -21.21 16.15 -13.67
N ARG A 63 -20.97 17.15 -14.54
CA ARG A 63 -20.34 16.91 -15.85
C ARG A 63 -18.85 16.71 -15.63
N SER A 64 -18.40 15.46 -15.66
CA SER A 64 -17.01 15.08 -15.40
C SER A 64 -16.26 14.79 -16.70
N VAL A 65 -14.96 15.04 -16.73
CA VAL A 65 -14.05 14.64 -17.82
C VAL A 65 -12.89 13.78 -17.29
N HIS A 66 -12.41 12.84 -18.10
CA HIS A 66 -11.38 11.86 -17.72
C HIS A 66 -10.43 11.55 -18.89
N GLY A 67 -9.24 12.16 -18.90
CA GLY A 67 -8.13 11.85 -19.82
C GLY A 67 -8.32 12.37 -21.25
N THR A 68 -9.40 11.99 -21.92
CA THR A 68 -9.77 12.34 -23.30
C THR A 68 -11.18 12.93 -23.37
N LEU A 69 -11.37 13.99 -24.17
CA LEU A 69 -12.68 14.59 -24.45
C LEU A 69 -13.37 13.97 -25.66
N ARG A 70 -12.57 13.42 -26.59
CA ARG A 70 -13.02 12.74 -27.80
C ARG A 70 -12.27 11.42 -27.90
N ASP A 71 -13.00 10.37 -28.27
CA ASP A 71 -12.47 9.02 -28.45
C ASP A 71 -11.39 8.97 -29.55
N GLU A 72 -10.52 7.96 -29.49
CA GLU A 72 -9.44 7.71 -30.45
C GLU A 72 -9.96 7.56 -31.89
N ASN A 73 -11.23 7.12 -32.04
CA ASN A 73 -11.92 6.95 -33.31
C ASN A 73 -12.52 8.25 -33.89
N SER A 74 -12.33 9.39 -33.23
CA SER A 74 -12.73 10.71 -33.75
C SER A 74 -12.00 11.04 -35.05
N ILE A 75 -12.71 11.61 -36.03
CA ILE A 75 -12.13 12.09 -37.30
C ILE A 75 -10.99 13.09 -37.06
N ASP A 76 -11.07 13.86 -35.98
CA ASP A 76 -10.10 14.88 -35.59
C ASP A 76 -9.00 14.33 -34.66
N GLY A 77 -8.99 13.02 -34.37
CA GLY A 77 -8.13 12.38 -33.38
C GLY A 77 -8.55 12.62 -31.92
N PRO A 78 -7.81 12.04 -30.94
CA PRO A 78 -8.12 12.18 -29.52
C PRO A 78 -7.76 13.57 -29.01
N GLN A 79 -8.72 14.24 -28.35
CA GLN A 79 -8.50 15.52 -27.70
C GLN A 79 -8.18 15.30 -26.22
N LEU A 80 -6.91 15.43 -25.84
CA LEU A 80 -6.42 15.19 -24.47
C LEU A 80 -6.81 16.34 -23.54
N VAL A 81 -7.42 16.03 -22.38
CA VAL A 81 -7.84 17.02 -21.37
C VAL A 81 -6.66 17.89 -20.93
N GLY A 82 -5.52 17.25 -20.62
CA GLY A 82 -4.33 17.95 -20.16
C GLY A 82 -3.76 18.95 -21.17
N LYS A 83 -3.85 18.62 -22.47
CA LYS A 83 -3.41 19.49 -23.56
C LYS A 83 -4.30 20.72 -23.67
N VAL A 84 -5.62 20.54 -23.63
CA VAL A 84 -6.59 21.65 -23.69
C VAL A 84 -6.39 22.63 -22.53
N ILE A 85 -6.15 22.12 -21.31
CA ILE A 85 -5.85 22.94 -20.13
C ILE A 85 -4.56 23.75 -20.35
N GLN A 86 -3.52 23.11 -20.86
CA GLN A 86 -2.24 23.77 -21.09
C GLN A 86 -2.34 24.84 -22.19
N GLU A 87 -3.06 24.57 -23.28
CA GLU A 87 -3.30 25.54 -24.36
C GLU A 87 -4.09 26.76 -23.87
N ALA A 88 -5.13 26.55 -23.04
CA ALA A 88 -5.88 27.66 -22.46
C ALA A 88 -4.96 28.60 -21.64
N VAL A 89 -4.09 28.05 -20.81
CA VAL A 89 -3.14 28.85 -20.02
C VAL A 89 -2.10 29.54 -20.91
N GLN A 90 -1.62 28.88 -21.98
CA GLN A 90 -0.68 29.47 -22.94
C GLN A 90 -1.30 30.67 -23.69
N GLU A 91 -2.60 30.65 -23.92
CA GLU A 91 -3.37 31.75 -24.52
C GLU A 91 -3.77 32.84 -23.50
N GLY A 92 -3.35 32.69 -22.23
CA GLY A 92 -3.65 33.64 -21.15
C GLY A 92 -5.04 33.48 -20.53
N LEU A 93 -5.77 32.42 -20.87
CA LEU A 93 -7.10 32.12 -20.33
C LEU A 93 -7.01 31.40 -18.97
N ALA A 94 -8.18 31.18 -18.35
CA ALA A 94 -8.30 30.32 -17.18
C ALA A 94 -8.08 28.84 -17.59
N PRO A 95 -7.52 27.98 -16.72
CA PRO A 95 -7.14 26.61 -17.10
C PRO A 95 -8.28 25.73 -17.64
N LEU A 96 -9.53 26.00 -17.29
CA LEU A 96 -10.70 25.21 -17.69
C LEU A 96 -11.58 25.97 -18.68
N GLU A 97 -11.16 27.14 -19.15
CA GLU A 97 -11.97 28.01 -20.02
C GLU A 97 -12.43 27.27 -21.28
N LYS A 98 -11.51 26.48 -21.87
CA LYS A 98 -11.77 25.67 -23.07
C LYS A 98 -12.48 24.33 -22.78
N LEU A 99 -12.72 24.01 -21.51
CA LEU A 99 -13.47 22.83 -21.08
C LEU A 99 -14.90 23.23 -20.75
N GLU A 100 -15.59 23.85 -21.72
CA GLU A 100 -16.91 24.43 -21.53
C GLU A 100 -17.91 23.45 -20.90
N GLY A 101 -18.56 23.89 -19.82
CA GLY A 101 -19.54 23.07 -19.13
C GLY A 101 -18.95 21.92 -18.32
N THR A 102 -17.66 21.92 -18.00
CA THR A 102 -17.08 20.93 -17.09
C THR A 102 -17.28 21.35 -15.64
N ASP A 103 -17.89 20.48 -14.84
CA ASP A 103 -18.06 20.67 -13.40
C ASP A 103 -16.94 19.96 -12.60
N ALA A 104 -16.39 18.86 -13.15
CA ALA A 104 -15.33 18.08 -12.52
C ALA A 104 -14.28 17.56 -13.51
N VAL A 105 -12.99 17.67 -13.16
CA VAL A 105 -11.89 17.06 -13.90
C VAL A 105 -11.35 15.89 -13.08
N ALA A 106 -11.68 14.67 -13.49
CA ALA A 106 -11.31 13.44 -12.79
C ALA A 106 -9.92 12.92 -13.21
N ASP A 107 -9.54 13.16 -14.45
CA ASP A 107 -8.17 12.95 -14.93
C ASP A 107 -7.79 14.02 -15.96
N MET A 108 -6.62 14.62 -15.75
CA MET A 108 -6.01 15.60 -16.64
C MET A 108 -4.62 15.20 -17.12
N ALA A 109 -4.10 14.05 -16.66
CA ALA A 109 -2.82 13.54 -17.10
C ALA A 109 -2.96 12.83 -18.45
N ALA A 110 -1.99 13.00 -19.34
CA ALA A 110 -1.91 12.23 -20.58
C ALA A 110 -0.45 12.09 -21.01
N VAL A 111 -0.11 10.96 -21.62
CA VAL A 111 1.20 10.75 -22.27
C VAL A 111 1.01 9.88 -23.52
N PHE A 112 1.67 10.22 -24.61
CA PHE A 112 1.50 9.57 -25.91
C PHE A 112 2.81 9.58 -26.70
N TRP A 113 2.96 8.60 -27.60
CA TRP A 113 4.07 8.55 -28.55
C TRP A 113 3.93 9.65 -29.60
N VAL A 114 5.03 10.30 -29.97
CA VAL A 114 5.05 11.30 -31.04
C VAL A 114 5.69 10.80 -32.33
N ASP A 115 6.25 9.59 -32.31
CA ASP A 115 6.81 8.93 -33.48
C ASP A 115 6.38 7.46 -33.53
N GLU A 116 6.24 6.93 -34.75
CA GLU A 116 5.83 5.54 -35.01
C GLU A 116 6.81 4.51 -34.45
N ASN A 117 8.08 4.88 -34.32
CA ASN A 117 9.13 4.02 -33.79
C ASN A 117 9.14 3.96 -32.24
N LYS A 118 8.20 4.64 -31.58
CA LYS A 118 8.08 4.73 -30.12
C LYS A 118 9.38 5.14 -29.41
N THR A 119 10.11 6.10 -29.99
CA THR A 119 11.40 6.56 -29.42
C THR A 119 11.29 7.84 -28.59
N LYS A 120 10.25 8.63 -28.83
CA LYS A 120 9.96 9.88 -28.14
C LYS A 120 8.47 9.93 -27.77
N ALA A 121 8.20 10.34 -26.54
CA ALA A 121 6.85 10.59 -26.05
C ALA A 121 6.70 12.05 -25.58
N GLU A 122 5.48 12.54 -25.60
CA GLU A 122 5.07 13.82 -25.01
C GLU A 122 3.97 13.58 -23.99
N GLY A 123 3.95 14.40 -22.94
CA GLY A 123 2.97 14.26 -21.87
C GLY A 123 2.55 15.60 -21.28
N PHE A 124 1.29 15.64 -20.85
CA PHE A 124 0.62 16.77 -20.24
C PHE A 124 0.22 16.37 -18.82
N PHE A 125 0.79 17.05 -17.82
CA PHE A 125 0.48 16.84 -16.41
C PHE A 125 0.15 18.18 -15.72
N PRO A 126 -0.97 18.86 -16.08
CA PRO A 126 -1.33 20.15 -15.49
C PRO A 126 -1.46 20.14 -13.97
N GLN A 127 -1.89 19.02 -13.38
CA GLN A 127 -1.94 18.85 -11.93
C GLN A 127 -0.56 18.98 -11.27
N MET A 128 0.52 18.75 -12.02
CA MET A 128 1.89 18.94 -11.58
C MET A 128 2.44 20.30 -12.04
N SER A 129 2.43 20.56 -13.36
CA SER A 129 3.09 21.72 -13.96
C SER A 129 2.33 23.05 -13.79
N LEU A 130 1.02 22.99 -13.56
CA LEU A 130 0.14 24.15 -13.46
C LEU A 130 -0.59 24.20 -12.11
N LEU A 131 -0.12 23.48 -11.10
CA LEU A 131 -0.78 23.38 -9.79
C LEU A 131 -1.12 24.76 -9.18
N GLU A 132 -0.15 25.66 -9.13
CA GLU A 132 -0.32 27.02 -8.59
C GLU A 132 -1.31 27.82 -9.43
N ARG A 133 -1.28 27.66 -10.76
CA ARG A 133 -2.22 28.35 -11.66
C ARG A 133 -3.64 27.83 -11.45
N LEU A 134 -3.84 26.53 -11.26
CA LEU A 134 -5.14 25.94 -10.92
C LEU A 134 -5.68 26.51 -9.61
N ILE A 135 -4.84 26.60 -8.58
CA ILE A 135 -5.22 27.18 -7.27
C ILE A 135 -5.62 28.65 -7.40
N ILE A 136 -4.82 29.46 -8.09
CA ILE A 136 -5.06 30.90 -8.25
C ILE A 136 -6.31 31.16 -9.10
N SER A 137 -6.53 30.37 -10.14
CA SER A 137 -7.69 30.53 -11.02
C SER A 137 -8.98 30.01 -10.39
N TYR A 138 -8.91 29.04 -9.48
CA TYR A 138 -10.08 28.46 -8.80
C TYR A 138 -9.91 28.46 -7.28
N PRO A 139 -9.90 29.63 -6.65
CA PRO A 139 -9.68 29.75 -5.20
C PRO A 139 -10.78 29.11 -4.37
N HIS A 140 -11.99 28.99 -4.93
CA HIS A 140 -13.15 28.31 -4.34
C HIS A 140 -13.35 26.90 -4.92
N GLY A 141 -12.39 26.41 -5.71
CA GLY A 141 -12.40 25.06 -6.27
C GLY A 141 -12.22 24.00 -5.19
N ARG A 142 -12.74 22.81 -5.45
CA ARG A 142 -12.58 21.64 -4.57
C ARG A 142 -11.52 20.73 -5.14
N PHE A 143 -10.44 20.54 -4.41
CA PHE A 143 -9.30 19.74 -4.84
C PHE A 143 -9.38 18.36 -4.20
N VAL A 144 -9.26 17.32 -5.02
CA VAL A 144 -9.24 15.94 -4.57
C VAL A 144 -7.85 15.36 -4.85
N LEU A 145 -7.11 15.01 -3.81
CA LEU A 145 -5.88 14.25 -3.92
C LEU A 145 -6.24 12.77 -3.75
N ASN A 146 -6.44 12.08 -4.87
CA ASN A 146 -6.58 10.63 -4.87
C ASN A 146 -5.23 9.99 -4.57
N VAL A 147 -5.18 9.19 -3.51
CA VAL A 147 -3.99 8.46 -3.07
C VAL A 147 -4.25 6.97 -3.17
N CYS A 148 -3.26 6.26 -3.70
CA CYS A 148 -3.20 4.81 -3.72
C CYS A 148 -1.81 4.38 -3.24
N ASP A 149 -1.61 3.09 -2.99
CA ASP A 149 -0.29 2.59 -2.61
C ASP A 149 0.73 2.87 -3.75
N PRO A 150 1.86 3.55 -3.48
CA PRO A 150 2.80 3.92 -4.53
C PRO A 150 3.41 2.74 -5.30
N ARG A 151 3.52 1.57 -4.66
CA ARG A 151 4.04 0.35 -5.29
C ARG A 151 2.98 -0.29 -6.18
N ASP A 152 1.73 -0.33 -5.73
CA ASP A 152 0.62 -0.79 -6.57
C ASP A 152 0.41 0.12 -7.78
N TRP A 153 0.58 1.43 -7.60
CA TRP A 153 0.59 2.40 -8.69
C TRP A 153 1.73 2.15 -9.70
N ALA A 154 2.97 2.00 -9.22
CA ALA A 154 4.12 1.72 -10.09
C ALA A 154 3.92 0.41 -10.87
N ARG A 155 3.36 -0.62 -10.23
CA ARG A 155 2.98 -1.87 -10.90
C ARG A 155 1.89 -1.63 -11.95
N ALA A 156 0.84 -0.88 -11.63
CA ALA A 156 -0.23 -0.57 -12.59
C ALA A 156 0.31 0.17 -13.82
N VAL A 157 1.26 1.08 -13.63
CA VAL A 157 1.97 1.76 -14.72
C VAL A 157 2.76 0.79 -15.61
N GLN A 158 3.43 -0.20 -15.02
CA GLN A 158 4.16 -1.23 -15.77
C GLN A 158 3.26 -2.19 -16.54
N LEU A 159 2.10 -2.53 -15.97
CA LEU A 159 1.17 -3.47 -16.58
C LEU A 159 0.26 -2.83 -17.63
N ASN A 160 0.15 -1.49 -17.62
CA ASN A 160 -0.69 -0.76 -18.57
C ASN A 160 0.04 -0.57 -19.90
N ALA A 161 -0.08 -1.58 -20.78
CA ALA A 161 0.40 -1.56 -22.15
C ALA A 161 1.85 -1.01 -22.25
N ASP A 162 2.04 0.13 -22.91
CA ASP A 162 3.32 0.82 -23.07
C ASP A 162 3.39 2.13 -22.26
N LEU A 163 2.56 2.30 -21.22
CA LEU A 163 2.52 3.51 -20.40
C LEU A 163 3.86 3.75 -19.70
N HIS A 164 4.46 2.72 -19.12
CA HIS A 164 5.80 2.80 -18.52
C HIS A 164 6.83 3.35 -19.52
N ASP A 165 6.87 2.79 -20.72
CA ASP A 165 7.81 3.21 -21.77
C ASP A 165 7.57 4.65 -22.22
N ARG A 166 6.29 5.06 -22.33
CA ARG A 166 5.90 6.44 -22.60
C ARG A 166 6.39 7.39 -21.53
N LEU A 167 6.24 7.05 -20.24
CA LEU A 167 6.71 7.89 -19.14
C LEU A 167 8.24 8.05 -19.17
N VAL A 168 8.98 6.96 -19.40
CA VAL A 168 10.46 6.99 -19.50
C VAL A 168 10.91 7.80 -20.73
N ALA A 169 10.18 7.72 -21.84
CA ALA A 169 10.52 8.40 -23.09
C ALA A 169 10.12 9.89 -23.11
N ALA A 170 9.23 10.31 -22.22
CA ALA A 170 8.75 11.69 -22.11
C ALA A 170 9.62 12.53 -21.17
N ASN A 171 9.58 13.85 -21.34
CA ASN A 171 10.17 14.80 -20.40
C ASN A 171 9.06 15.42 -19.55
N LEU A 172 8.84 14.89 -18.35
CA LEU A 172 7.70 15.24 -17.51
C LEU A 172 8.11 16.11 -16.30
N PRO A 173 7.17 16.85 -15.68
CA PRO A 173 7.46 17.63 -14.48
C PRO A 173 7.94 16.73 -13.34
N GLY A 174 9.19 16.86 -12.92
CA GLY A 174 9.78 16.04 -11.85
C GLY A 174 10.20 14.62 -12.27
N LEU A 175 10.05 14.25 -13.55
CA LEU A 175 10.54 12.98 -14.11
C LEU A 175 11.19 13.25 -15.49
N PRO A 176 12.49 13.57 -15.52
CA PRO A 176 13.21 13.85 -16.77
C PRO A 176 13.26 12.65 -17.72
N ARG A 177 13.38 12.92 -19.03
CA ARG A 177 13.51 11.86 -20.05
C ARG A 177 14.65 10.89 -19.70
N GLY A 178 14.33 9.60 -19.74
CA GLY A 178 15.24 8.50 -19.43
C GLY A 178 15.25 8.06 -17.96
N THR A 179 14.58 8.79 -17.07
CA THR A 179 14.33 8.41 -15.67
C THR A 179 12.97 7.73 -15.52
N GLY A 180 12.73 7.06 -14.39
CA GLY A 180 11.51 6.27 -14.17
C GLY A 180 11.63 4.84 -14.69
N ARG A 181 12.85 4.35 -14.91
CA ARG A 181 13.12 2.97 -15.38
C ARG A 181 13.01 1.95 -14.27
N GLN A 182 13.14 2.41 -13.02
CA GLN A 182 13.04 1.60 -11.83
C GLN A 182 11.80 2.02 -11.06
N ASP A 183 11.09 1.06 -10.45
CA ASP A 183 9.91 1.31 -9.62
C ASP A 183 10.17 2.38 -8.57
N ARG A 184 11.38 2.39 -7.98
CA ARG A 184 11.76 3.37 -6.98
C ARG A 184 11.70 4.80 -7.50
N GLU A 185 12.15 5.05 -8.73
CA GLU A 185 12.12 6.39 -9.34
C GLU A 185 10.69 6.85 -9.60
N LEU A 186 9.80 5.93 -10.02
CA LEU A 186 8.38 6.21 -10.19
C LEU A 186 7.69 6.48 -8.84
N ILE A 187 7.95 5.65 -7.84
CA ILE A 187 7.45 5.82 -6.47
C ILE A 187 7.88 7.17 -5.90
N ASP A 188 9.18 7.49 -5.99
CA ASP A 188 9.71 8.77 -5.50
C ASP A 188 9.06 9.96 -6.20
N TRP A 189 8.79 9.84 -7.50
CA TRP A 189 8.10 10.87 -8.28
C TRP A 189 6.65 11.08 -7.82
N MET A 190 5.88 10.01 -7.63
CA MET A 190 4.51 10.06 -7.11
C MET A 190 4.46 10.62 -5.68
N GLU A 191 5.30 10.12 -4.77
CA GLU A 191 5.36 10.58 -3.39
C GLU A 191 5.74 12.06 -3.29
N SER A 192 6.69 12.49 -4.13
CA SER A 192 7.10 13.90 -4.22
C SER A 192 5.95 14.80 -4.67
N HIS A 193 5.16 14.37 -5.65
CA HIS A 193 3.97 15.09 -6.10
C HIS A 193 2.91 15.19 -5.00
N HIS A 194 2.58 14.07 -4.35
CA HIS A 194 1.62 14.05 -3.25
C HIS A 194 2.04 14.96 -2.09
N LEU A 195 3.32 14.93 -1.73
CA LEU A 195 3.87 15.82 -0.71
C LEU A 195 3.78 17.29 -1.12
N ARG A 196 4.11 17.60 -2.38
CA ARG A 196 4.01 18.95 -2.93
C ARG A 196 2.57 19.46 -2.89
N VAL A 197 1.60 18.67 -3.33
CA VAL A 197 0.18 19.02 -3.27
C VAL A 197 -0.25 19.37 -1.84
N ARG A 198 0.02 18.47 -0.87
CA ARG A 198 -0.35 18.69 0.53
C ARG A 198 0.27 19.96 1.10
N LYS A 199 1.56 20.19 0.82
CA LYS A 199 2.29 21.37 1.29
C LYS A 199 1.74 22.66 0.67
N THR A 200 1.55 22.69 -0.65
CA THR A 200 1.11 23.88 -1.37
C THR A 200 -0.33 24.25 -1.03
N LEU A 201 -1.27 23.30 -1.08
CA LEU A 201 -2.69 23.56 -0.80
C LEU A 201 -2.93 23.85 0.69
N GLY A 202 -2.23 23.15 1.59
CA GLY A 202 -2.30 23.41 3.03
C GLY A 202 -1.79 24.81 3.39
N ARG A 203 -0.76 25.32 2.70
CA ARG A 203 -0.21 26.66 2.93
C ARG A 203 -1.18 27.78 2.54
N VAL A 204 -1.96 27.59 1.48
CA VAL A 204 -2.90 28.60 0.95
C VAL A 204 -4.33 28.41 1.47
N GLY A 205 -4.59 27.37 2.26
CA GLY A 205 -5.92 27.09 2.82
C GLY A 205 -6.95 26.68 1.77
N ALA A 206 -6.54 26.07 0.66
CA ALA A 206 -7.47 25.58 -0.36
C ALA A 206 -8.30 24.39 0.15
N MET A 207 -9.51 24.20 -0.39
CA MET A 207 -10.37 23.06 -0.05
C MET A 207 -9.78 21.77 -0.61
N LEU A 208 -9.02 21.03 0.21
CA LEU A 208 -8.39 19.77 -0.15
C LEU A 208 -9.07 18.60 0.55
N TYR A 209 -9.48 17.61 -0.23
CA TYR A 209 -9.89 16.29 0.23
C TYR A 209 -8.86 15.24 -0.20
N VAL A 210 -8.34 14.48 0.76
CA VAL A 210 -7.46 13.35 0.46
C VAL A 210 -8.32 12.09 0.35
N HIS A 211 -8.50 11.61 -0.88
CA HIS A 211 -9.29 10.44 -1.19
C HIS A 211 -8.38 9.21 -1.25
N ASP A 212 -8.39 8.38 -0.21
CA ASP A 212 -7.71 7.08 -0.24
C ASP A 212 -8.60 6.10 -1.01
N THR A 213 -8.18 5.69 -2.19
CA THR A 213 -8.98 4.83 -3.08
C THR A 213 -9.27 3.47 -2.47
N ALA A 214 -8.39 3.00 -1.57
CA ALA A 214 -8.61 1.76 -0.88
C ALA A 214 -9.64 1.93 0.25
N ARG A 215 -9.89 3.13 0.78
CA ARG A 215 -10.68 3.32 2.02
C ARG A 215 -11.99 4.05 1.83
N HIS A 216 -12.00 5.08 0.98
CA HIS A 216 -13.10 6.03 0.90
C HIS A 216 -14.03 5.69 -0.27
N GLY A 217 -15.33 5.88 -0.07
CA GLY A 217 -16.36 5.63 -1.07
C GLY A 217 -17.12 6.89 -1.46
N LEU A 218 -18.33 6.68 -1.97
CA LEU A 218 -19.20 7.77 -2.41
C LEU A 218 -19.68 8.67 -1.26
N THR A 219 -19.79 8.15 -0.03
CA THR A 219 -20.30 8.90 1.12
C THR A 219 -19.39 10.06 1.50
N GLU A 220 -18.11 9.77 1.76
CA GLU A 220 -17.12 10.76 2.17
C GLU A 220 -16.88 11.80 1.06
N LEU A 221 -16.90 11.35 -0.20
CA LEU A 221 -16.81 12.23 -1.35
C LEU A 221 -18.03 13.18 -1.41
N SER A 222 -19.23 12.67 -1.18
CA SER A 222 -20.47 13.46 -1.20
C SER A 222 -20.53 14.49 -0.08
N GLU A 223 -20.08 14.12 1.12
CA GLU A 223 -19.95 15.02 2.26
C GLU A 223 -19.00 16.18 1.95
N PHE A 224 -17.82 15.88 1.39
CA PHE A 224 -16.87 16.90 0.98
C PHE A 224 -17.41 17.85 -0.10
N LEU A 225 -18.14 17.30 -1.07
CA LEU A 225 -18.75 18.09 -2.14
C LEU A 225 -19.95 18.91 -1.65
N GLY A 226 -20.57 18.54 -0.52
CA GLY A 226 -21.77 19.17 0.00
C GLY A 226 -23.01 18.85 -0.85
N THR A 227 -23.00 17.70 -1.53
CA THR A 227 -24.07 17.23 -2.41
C THR A 227 -24.63 15.94 -1.83
N ARG A 228 -25.94 15.86 -1.55
CA ARG A 228 -26.54 14.59 -1.10
C ARG A 228 -26.65 13.61 -2.27
N VAL A 229 -26.32 12.35 -2.02
CA VAL A 229 -26.48 11.25 -2.99
C VAL A 229 -27.98 11.01 -3.21
N GLU A 230 -28.54 11.54 -4.28
CA GLU A 230 -29.79 11.02 -4.84
C GLU A 230 -29.41 10.02 -5.94
N ARG A 231 -29.59 8.73 -5.65
CA ARG A 231 -29.30 7.64 -6.59
C ARG A 231 -30.18 7.85 -7.82
N ARG A 232 -29.59 8.32 -8.92
CA ARG A 232 -30.31 8.48 -10.19
C ARG A 232 -30.48 7.09 -10.81
N ASP A 233 -31.67 6.52 -10.66
CA ASP A 233 -32.12 5.35 -11.43
C ASP A 233 -32.26 5.75 -12.91
N LYS A 234 -31.13 5.86 -13.60
CA LYS A 234 -31.10 5.82 -15.06
C LYS A 234 -30.77 4.38 -15.44
N GLY A 235 -31.75 3.67 -16.02
CA GLY A 235 -31.75 2.23 -16.29
C GLY A 235 -30.64 1.67 -17.19
N ARG A 236 -29.37 1.90 -16.84
CA ARG A 236 -28.23 1.08 -17.25
C ARG A 236 -27.95 0.08 -16.13
N PRO A 237 -27.55 -1.16 -16.46
CA PRO A 237 -27.25 -2.17 -15.44
C PRO A 237 -26.21 -1.62 -14.48
N SER A 238 -26.51 -1.73 -13.19
CA SER A 238 -25.69 -1.23 -12.09
C SER A 238 -24.27 -1.78 -12.19
N ARG A 239 -23.32 -0.97 -12.70
CA ARG A 239 -21.92 -1.15 -12.37
C ARG A 239 -21.77 -0.71 -10.91
N GLN A 240 -21.35 -1.63 -10.07
CA GLN A 240 -20.85 -1.31 -8.75
C GLN A 240 -19.66 -0.36 -8.95
N VAL A 241 -19.68 0.83 -8.32
CA VAL A 241 -18.53 1.75 -8.37
C VAL A 241 -17.48 1.20 -7.44
N ASP A 242 -16.62 0.33 -7.97
CA ASP A 242 -15.49 -0.22 -7.25
C ASP A 242 -14.28 0.72 -7.46
N PHE A 243 -13.78 1.30 -6.37
CA PHE A 243 -12.56 2.11 -6.35
C PHE A 243 -11.36 1.17 -6.25
N VAL A 244 -10.98 0.58 -7.38
CA VAL A 244 -9.82 -0.33 -7.48
C VAL A 244 -8.88 0.25 -8.53
N CYS A 245 -7.57 0.27 -8.23
CA CYS A 245 -6.53 0.50 -9.23
C CYS A 245 -6.46 -0.72 -10.15
N GLU A 246 -7.45 -0.90 -11.03
CA GLU A 246 -7.42 -1.95 -12.05
C GLU A 246 -6.62 -1.48 -13.27
N PRO A 247 -5.80 -2.35 -13.87
CA PRO A 247 -5.38 -2.14 -15.26
C PRO A 247 -6.64 -2.27 -16.14
N GLU A 248 -6.95 -1.23 -16.92
CA GLU A 248 -8.09 -1.21 -17.84
C GLU A 248 -8.12 -2.47 -18.74
N ARG A 249 -9.32 -3.02 -18.96
CA ARG A 249 -9.51 -4.20 -19.81
C ARG A 249 -9.18 -3.89 -21.27
N ILE A 250 -8.15 -4.55 -21.78
CA ILE A 250 -7.76 -4.55 -23.20
C ILE A 250 -8.83 -5.27 -24.06
N PRO A 251 -9.33 -4.67 -25.15
CA PRO A 251 -10.11 -5.38 -26.17
C PRO A 251 -9.26 -6.48 -26.84
N ARG A 252 -9.83 -7.68 -26.97
CA ARG A 252 -9.16 -8.81 -27.63
C ARG A 252 -9.02 -8.54 -29.13
N GLU A 253 -7.81 -8.27 -29.60
CA GLU A 253 -7.45 -8.46 -31.00
C GLU A 253 -6.34 -9.51 -31.15
N GLU A 254 -6.67 -10.47 -32.01
CA GLU A 254 -5.92 -11.54 -32.70
C GLU A 254 -4.62 -12.07 -32.07
N ARG A 255 -4.74 -13.22 -31.38
CA ARG A 255 -3.62 -14.13 -31.14
C ARG A 255 -3.27 -14.88 -32.44
N ALA A 256 -2.05 -14.69 -32.91
CA ALA A 256 -1.40 -15.65 -33.79
C ALA A 256 -1.25 -17.02 -33.09
N GLU A 257 -1.58 -18.09 -33.81
CA GLU A 257 -1.65 -19.46 -33.29
C GLU A 257 -0.31 -19.99 -32.72
N PRO A 258 -0.32 -20.67 -31.56
CA PRO A 258 0.86 -21.38 -31.08
C PRO A 258 1.02 -22.74 -31.77
N ARG A 259 2.24 -23.03 -32.20
CA ARG A 259 2.65 -24.29 -32.82
C ARG A 259 2.41 -25.49 -31.90
N ARG A 260 1.84 -26.53 -32.51
CA ARG A 260 1.51 -27.86 -32.00
C ARG A 260 2.73 -28.53 -31.35
N ILE A 261 2.64 -28.84 -30.05
CA ILE A 261 3.50 -29.84 -29.38
C ILE A 261 2.63 -31.06 -29.10
N GLU A 262 3.16 -32.23 -29.46
CA GLU A 262 2.47 -33.51 -29.51
C GLU A 262 2.02 -34.01 -28.12
N ARG A 263 0.85 -34.67 -28.13
CA ARG A 263 0.23 -35.33 -26.98
C ARG A 263 1.06 -36.52 -26.52
N VAL A 264 1.22 -36.65 -25.20
CA VAL A 264 1.38 -37.94 -24.54
C VAL A 264 0.19 -38.12 -23.60
N ASP A 265 -0.66 -39.10 -23.94
CA ASP A 265 -1.78 -39.56 -23.11
C ASP A 265 -1.27 -40.34 -21.90
N ASN A 266 -1.94 -40.17 -20.75
CA ASN A 266 -2.38 -41.29 -19.91
C ASN A 266 -3.39 -40.84 -18.83
N SER A 267 -4.66 -41.17 -19.10
CA SER A 267 -5.75 -41.63 -18.22
C SER A 267 -5.74 -41.34 -16.70
N LEU A 268 -6.69 -40.47 -16.31
CA LEU A 268 -7.73 -40.58 -15.25
C LEU A 268 -7.46 -41.40 -13.98
N GLN A 269 -7.60 -40.75 -12.81
CA GLN A 269 -8.61 -41.10 -11.79
C GLN A 269 -8.73 -40.06 -10.64
N GLY A 270 -9.96 -39.61 -10.36
CA GLY A 270 -10.45 -39.25 -9.01
C GLY A 270 -10.41 -37.78 -8.57
N HIS A 271 -11.55 -37.07 -8.66
CA HIS A 271 -11.85 -35.89 -7.84
C HIS A 271 -12.23 -36.30 -6.39
N PRO A 272 -12.17 -35.37 -5.42
CA PRO A 272 -13.42 -34.74 -5.04
C PRO A 272 -13.36 -33.20 -4.99
N GLU A 273 -14.54 -32.62 -5.19
CA GLU A 273 -14.86 -31.20 -5.21
C GLU A 273 -14.44 -30.47 -3.93
N VAL A 274 -13.81 -29.29 -4.08
CA VAL A 274 -13.64 -28.34 -2.99
C VAL A 274 -14.69 -27.25 -3.16
N GLU A 275 -15.53 -27.13 -2.14
CA GLU A 275 -16.59 -26.15 -1.98
C GLU A 275 -16.12 -24.72 -2.26
N THR A 276 -17.00 -23.99 -2.95
CA THR A 276 -16.93 -22.57 -3.23
C THR A 276 -16.67 -21.74 -1.97
N SER A 277 -15.55 -21.00 -1.95
CA SER A 277 -15.23 -20.07 -0.86
C SER A 277 -16.15 -18.81 -0.87
N PRO A 278 -16.56 -18.30 0.31
CA PRO A 278 -17.43 -17.14 0.49
C PRO A 278 -16.69 -15.79 0.27
N PRO A 279 -17.38 -14.62 0.22
CA PRO A 279 -16.85 -13.41 -0.40
C PRO A 279 -15.69 -12.74 0.35
N LEU A 280 -14.77 -12.20 -0.46
CA LEU A 280 -13.59 -11.38 -0.19
C LEU A 280 -13.89 -10.04 0.52
N SER A 281 -14.50 -10.07 1.71
CA SER A 281 -14.75 -8.87 2.51
C SER A 281 -14.20 -9.01 3.92
N TRP A 282 -12.87 -9.06 4.03
CA TRP A 282 -12.23 -8.79 5.30
C TRP A 282 -11.00 -7.90 5.09
N ARG A 283 -11.11 -6.67 5.58
CA ARG A 283 -10.04 -5.70 5.74
C ARG A 283 -9.70 -5.65 7.24
N PRO A 284 -8.42 -5.60 7.64
CA PRO A 284 -8.08 -5.39 9.03
C PRO A 284 -8.70 -4.06 9.52
N PRO A 285 -9.04 -3.93 10.82
CA PRO A 285 -9.51 -2.66 11.35
C PRO A 285 -8.54 -1.54 11.00
N GLY A 286 -9.10 -0.45 10.46
CA GLY A 286 -8.34 0.71 10.01
C GLY A 286 -7.42 1.24 11.11
N LEU A 287 -6.17 1.49 10.72
CA LEU A 287 -5.06 2.02 11.50
C LEU A 287 -5.28 3.45 12.07
N HIS A 288 -6.54 3.90 12.22
CA HIS A 288 -6.89 5.27 12.64
C HIS A 288 -8.09 5.38 13.60
N ALA A 289 -8.57 4.28 14.19
CA ALA A 289 -9.57 4.33 15.28
C ALA A 289 -8.95 4.47 16.70
N LEU A 290 -7.68 4.87 16.81
CA LEU A 290 -7.02 5.15 18.10
C LEU A 290 -6.15 6.40 17.99
N GLN A 291 -6.77 7.54 17.76
CA GLN A 291 -6.17 8.84 18.06
C GLN A 291 -7.25 9.75 18.62
N GLU A 292 -7.37 9.80 19.94
CA GLU A 292 -7.51 11.05 20.69
C GLU A 292 -7.05 10.86 22.14
N ALA A 293 -6.45 11.93 22.67
CA ALA A 293 -5.88 12.12 24.00
C ALA A 293 -4.48 11.50 24.27
N TRP A 294 -3.44 12.35 24.28
CA TRP A 294 -2.89 12.95 25.52
C TRP A 294 -1.37 13.18 25.58
N ARG A 295 -1.02 13.96 26.63
CA ARG A 295 0.17 14.78 26.91
C ARG A 295 1.36 13.99 27.51
N PRO A 296 2.59 14.53 27.45
CA PRO A 296 3.79 13.83 27.91
C PRO A 296 3.87 13.77 29.44
N VAL A 297 4.07 12.57 29.98
CA VAL A 297 4.57 12.34 31.36
C VAL A 297 5.72 11.33 31.26
N ARG A 298 6.84 11.62 31.94
CA ARG A 298 8.06 10.78 31.95
C ARG A 298 7.83 9.53 32.82
N PRO A 299 8.28 8.32 32.43
CA PRO A 299 8.05 7.13 33.23
C PRO A 299 9.18 6.90 34.25
N ASP A 300 8.79 6.83 35.52
CA ASP A 300 9.55 6.10 36.53
C ASP A 300 9.37 4.57 36.31
N ARG A 301 10.33 3.79 36.83
CA ARG A 301 10.45 2.32 36.77
C ARG A 301 9.10 1.57 36.77
N ILE A 302 8.83 0.77 35.73
CA ILE A 302 7.57 0.01 35.58
C ILE A 302 7.71 -1.39 36.20
N GLU A 303 6.90 -1.70 37.23
CA GLU A 303 6.73 -3.04 37.79
C GLU A 303 5.50 -3.75 37.17
N LEU A 304 5.70 -4.95 36.61
CA LEU A 304 4.63 -5.78 36.04
C LEU A 304 4.04 -6.69 37.14
N GLY A 305 2.70 -6.71 37.30
CA GLY A 305 1.98 -7.55 38.28
C GLY A 305 2.06 -9.07 38.02
N PRO A 306 1.35 -9.90 38.82
CA PRO A 306 1.43 -11.36 38.76
C PRO A 306 1.01 -11.90 37.37
N ARG A 307 1.94 -12.61 36.71
CA ARG A 307 1.98 -12.83 35.25
C ARG A 307 1.10 -14.01 34.82
N GLN A 308 0.10 -13.74 33.97
CA GLN A 308 -0.82 -14.73 33.40
C GLN A 308 -0.30 -15.26 32.04
N GLY A 309 0.55 -16.31 32.04
CA GLY A 309 0.96 -17.02 30.82
C GLY A 309 2.03 -16.36 29.94
N PRO A 310 2.57 -17.10 28.94
CA PRO A 310 3.67 -16.64 28.08
C PRO A 310 3.23 -15.56 27.09
N VAL A 311 4.21 -14.79 26.59
CA VAL A 311 4.04 -13.83 25.50
C VAL A 311 4.53 -14.45 24.20
N LEU A 312 3.67 -14.57 23.20
CA LEU A 312 3.97 -15.28 21.95
C LEU A 312 3.80 -14.36 20.75
N VAL A 313 4.89 -14.15 20.02
CA VAL A 313 4.90 -13.37 18.78
C VAL A 313 4.58 -14.28 17.60
N MET A 314 3.47 -13.98 16.93
CA MET A 314 2.85 -14.78 15.88
C MET A 314 3.16 -14.22 14.48
N GLY A 315 3.99 -13.20 14.31
CA GLY A 315 4.35 -12.71 12.97
C GLY A 315 5.37 -13.58 12.26
N LEU A 316 5.66 -13.19 11.02
CA LEU A 316 6.70 -13.81 10.20
C LEU A 316 8.09 -13.30 10.58
N PRO A 317 9.16 -14.07 10.27
CA PRO A 317 10.53 -13.58 10.41
C PRO A 317 10.69 -12.27 9.62
N ARG A 318 11.58 -11.39 10.05
CA ARG A 318 11.81 -10.06 9.41
C ARG A 318 10.67 -9.04 9.52
N SER A 319 9.61 -9.29 10.29
CA SER A 319 8.56 -8.29 10.58
C SER A 319 8.79 -7.50 11.88
N GLY A 320 10.05 -7.19 12.22
CA GLY A 320 10.40 -6.46 13.45
C GLY A 320 10.61 -7.29 14.73
N SER A 321 10.61 -8.62 14.65
CA SER A 321 10.80 -9.56 15.78
C SER A 321 12.06 -9.30 16.64
N LYS A 322 13.18 -8.89 16.04
CA LYS A 322 14.41 -8.53 16.77
C LYS A 322 14.20 -7.31 17.69
N ARG A 323 13.38 -6.35 17.28
CA ARG A 323 13.05 -5.18 18.12
C ARG A 323 12.17 -5.61 19.29
N LEU A 324 11.19 -6.47 19.04
CA LEU A 324 10.34 -7.04 20.09
C LEU A 324 11.15 -7.85 21.11
N HIS A 325 12.07 -8.69 20.65
CA HIS A 325 12.97 -9.44 21.53
C HIS A 325 13.73 -8.52 22.49
N ARG A 326 14.32 -7.44 21.95
CA ARG A 326 14.99 -6.42 22.77
C ARG A 326 14.02 -5.72 23.72
N ALA A 327 12.83 -5.35 23.25
CA ALA A 327 11.82 -4.68 24.09
C ALA A 327 11.40 -5.58 25.27
N PHE A 328 11.17 -6.87 25.05
CA PHE A 328 10.87 -7.82 26.11
C PHE A 328 12.00 -7.93 27.14
N GLN A 329 13.26 -7.96 26.68
CA GLN A 329 14.41 -7.93 27.58
C GLN A 329 14.49 -6.63 28.40
N HIS A 330 14.19 -5.48 27.79
CA HIS A 330 14.14 -4.19 28.51
C HIS A 330 13.02 -4.15 29.56
N LEU A 331 11.92 -4.87 29.32
CA LEU A 331 10.82 -5.05 30.27
C LEU A 331 11.09 -6.17 31.30
N GLY A 332 12.29 -6.75 31.30
CA GLY A 332 12.71 -7.77 32.26
C GLY A 332 12.08 -9.15 32.02
N LEU A 333 11.62 -9.44 30.81
CA LEU A 333 11.12 -10.77 30.44
C LEU A 333 12.28 -11.66 29.96
N ARG A 334 12.25 -12.93 30.37
CA ARG A 334 13.11 -13.97 29.77
C ARG A 334 12.64 -14.28 28.36
N SER A 335 13.19 -13.55 27.40
CA SER A 335 12.81 -13.69 26.00
C SER A 335 13.79 -14.56 25.20
N VAL A 336 13.27 -15.32 24.24
CA VAL A 336 14.04 -15.99 23.18
C VAL A 336 13.64 -15.45 21.80
N HIS A 337 14.55 -15.53 20.83
CA HIS A 337 14.31 -15.18 19.42
C HIS A 337 14.32 -16.45 18.56
N TRP A 338 14.62 -16.39 17.26
CA TRP A 338 14.58 -17.58 16.37
C TRP A 338 15.51 -18.73 16.80
N ALA A 339 16.58 -18.43 17.54
CA ALA A 339 17.46 -19.41 18.17
C ALA A 339 17.78 -19.02 19.62
N LEU A 340 18.03 -20.03 20.45
CA LEU A 340 18.59 -19.85 21.79
C LEU A 340 19.96 -19.17 21.66
N ASN A 341 20.13 -18.06 22.38
CA ASN A 341 21.31 -17.20 22.35
C ASN A 341 21.58 -16.57 20.96
N ALA A 342 20.54 -16.33 20.15
CA ALA A 342 20.68 -15.63 18.88
C ALA A 342 21.38 -14.27 19.06
N GLY A 343 22.40 -14.01 18.23
CA GLY A 343 23.21 -12.79 18.28
C GLY A 343 24.31 -12.77 19.34
N VAL A 344 24.42 -13.78 20.20
CA VAL A 344 25.53 -13.91 21.17
C VAL A 344 26.79 -14.44 20.49
N ASP A 345 26.64 -15.48 19.67
CA ASP A 345 27.72 -16.05 18.84
C ASP A 345 27.33 -16.02 17.35
N PRO A 346 27.79 -15.02 16.60
CA PRO A 346 27.51 -14.90 15.17
C PRO A 346 27.96 -16.10 14.34
N ARG A 347 29.03 -16.81 14.76
CA ARG A 347 29.53 -17.99 14.05
C ARG A 347 28.59 -19.16 14.26
N ALA A 348 28.15 -19.40 15.49
CA ALA A 348 27.18 -20.45 15.77
C ALA A 348 25.83 -20.17 15.08
N ASP A 349 25.42 -18.91 14.98
CA ASP A 349 24.21 -18.51 14.22
C ASP A 349 24.37 -18.75 12.71
N PHE A 350 25.55 -18.48 12.17
CA PHE A 350 25.87 -18.78 10.77
C PHE A 350 25.81 -20.29 10.51
N LEU A 351 26.50 -21.10 11.32
CA LEU A 351 26.55 -22.56 11.17
C LEU A 351 25.16 -23.20 11.29
N LEU A 352 24.33 -22.71 12.21
CA LEU A 352 22.94 -23.16 12.31
C LEU A 352 22.18 -22.92 10.99
N ARG A 353 22.29 -21.73 10.39
CA ARG A 353 21.60 -21.43 9.12
C ARG A 353 22.21 -22.16 7.92
N ALA A 354 23.53 -22.29 7.90
CA ALA A 354 24.29 -22.80 6.75
C ALA A 354 24.32 -24.33 6.65
N CYS A 355 24.16 -25.05 7.77
CA CYS A 355 24.18 -26.52 7.76
C CYS A 355 23.35 -27.17 8.87
N GLY A 356 22.50 -26.41 9.57
CA GLY A 356 21.68 -26.95 10.65
C GLY A 356 22.44 -27.26 11.93
N GLU A 357 23.68 -26.77 12.08
CA GLU A 357 24.49 -27.12 13.24
C GLU A 357 23.82 -26.64 14.54
N GLY A 358 23.47 -27.61 15.39
CA GLY A 358 22.78 -27.34 16.65
C GLY A 358 21.30 -26.97 16.51
N ALA A 359 20.66 -27.22 15.37
CA ALA A 359 19.24 -26.96 15.21
C ALA A 359 18.38 -27.65 16.30
N GLY A 360 18.61 -28.92 16.61
CA GLY A 360 17.87 -29.67 17.64
C GLY A 360 18.16 -29.26 19.10
N ARG A 361 19.06 -28.29 19.33
CA ARG A 361 19.39 -27.76 20.66
C ARG A 361 19.19 -26.25 20.78
N ARG A 362 19.10 -25.54 19.66
CA ARG A 362 19.05 -24.06 19.64
C ARG A 362 17.89 -23.51 18.82
N LEU A 363 17.46 -24.13 17.74
CA LEU A 363 16.46 -23.53 16.86
C LEU A 363 15.08 -23.62 17.52
N VAL A 364 14.52 -22.46 17.88
CA VAL A 364 13.27 -22.40 18.66
C VAL A 364 12.13 -23.09 17.93
N GLY A 365 11.99 -22.85 16.63
CA GLY A 365 10.95 -23.50 15.83
C GLY A 365 11.02 -25.03 15.83
N LYS A 366 12.24 -25.59 15.81
CA LYS A 366 12.44 -27.04 15.84
C LYS A 366 12.17 -27.62 17.23
N LEU A 367 12.63 -26.96 18.29
CA LEU A 367 12.35 -27.38 19.67
C LEU A 367 10.84 -27.40 19.97
N VAL A 368 10.11 -26.39 19.49
CA VAL A 368 8.65 -26.33 19.60
C VAL A 368 8.00 -27.48 18.82
N HIS A 369 8.46 -27.72 17.60
CA HIS A 369 7.93 -28.81 16.78
C HIS A 369 8.15 -30.18 17.41
N GLU A 370 9.36 -30.45 17.92
CA GLU A 370 9.65 -31.71 18.61
C GLU A 370 8.81 -31.87 19.88
N ALA A 371 8.61 -30.80 20.67
CA ALA A 371 7.76 -30.85 21.85
C ALA A 371 6.32 -31.27 21.49
N VAL A 372 5.74 -30.65 20.45
CA VAL A 372 4.39 -30.99 19.98
C VAL A 372 4.33 -32.43 19.43
N SER A 373 5.33 -32.86 18.66
CA SER A 373 5.41 -34.22 18.13
C SER A 373 5.53 -35.29 19.23
N GLU A 374 6.09 -34.94 20.39
CA GLU A 374 6.17 -35.78 21.59
C GLU A 374 4.91 -35.71 22.48
N GLY A 375 3.90 -34.92 22.09
CA GLY A 375 2.68 -34.72 22.89
C GLY A 375 2.89 -33.80 24.10
N LEU A 376 3.98 -33.04 24.15
CA LEU A 376 4.28 -32.09 25.21
C LEU A 376 3.73 -30.69 24.87
N PRO A 377 3.56 -29.80 25.88
CA PRO A 377 3.25 -28.40 25.62
C PRO A 377 4.27 -27.76 24.67
N PRO A 378 3.87 -26.85 23.76
CA PRO A 378 4.74 -26.34 22.70
C PRO A 378 6.06 -25.70 23.16
N LEU A 379 6.14 -25.19 24.40
CA LEU A 379 7.33 -24.52 24.92
C LEU A 379 8.15 -25.42 25.85
N ALA A 380 7.76 -26.69 26.04
CA ALA A 380 8.34 -27.58 27.05
C ALA A 380 9.84 -27.85 26.88
N LYS A 381 10.34 -27.76 25.64
CA LYS A 381 11.77 -27.93 25.32
C LYS A 381 12.56 -26.63 25.33
N LEU A 382 11.91 -25.49 25.54
CA LEU A 382 12.60 -24.21 25.72
C LEU A 382 13.07 -24.09 27.18
N PRO A 383 14.13 -23.31 27.46
CA PRO A 383 14.47 -22.93 28.83
C PRO A 383 13.31 -22.15 29.45
N ASP A 384 13.38 -21.82 30.74
CA ASP A 384 12.38 -21.01 31.43
C ASP A 384 12.15 -19.66 30.71
N THR A 385 11.14 -19.65 29.82
CA THR A 385 10.91 -18.63 28.79
C THR A 385 9.56 -17.98 29.03
N GLU A 386 9.58 -16.65 29.15
CA GLU A 386 8.38 -15.84 29.35
C GLU A 386 7.88 -15.22 28.04
N ALA A 387 8.77 -15.02 27.06
CA ALA A 387 8.43 -14.39 25.79
C ALA A 387 9.15 -15.03 24.59
N VAL A 388 8.41 -15.51 23.60
CA VAL A 388 8.96 -16.00 22.33
C VAL A 388 8.78 -14.91 21.28
N ALA A 389 9.86 -14.24 20.91
CA ALA A 389 9.84 -13.11 19.98
C ALA A 389 9.85 -13.53 18.50
N GLU A 390 10.30 -14.74 18.20
CA GLU A 390 10.21 -15.38 16.88
C GLU A 390 10.32 -16.88 17.08
N MET A 391 9.42 -17.65 16.45
CA MET A 391 9.45 -19.11 16.49
C MET A 391 9.60 -19.76 15.11
N ALA A 392 9.79 -18.96 14.05
CA ALA A 392 10.15 -19.46 12.73
C ALA A 392 11.66 -19.68 12.59
N GLY A 393 12.05 -20.66 11.78
CA GLY A 393 13.45 -20.86 11.39
C GLY A 393 13.59 -21.75 10.18
N VAL A 394 14.52 -21.41 9.30
CA VAL A 394 14.91 -22.20 8.11
C VAL A 394 16.42 -22.35 8.02
N PHE A 395 16.91 -23.52 7.63
CA PHE A 395 18.35 -23.78 7.48
C PHE A 395 18.62 -24.83 6.41
N TRP A 396 19.83 -24.79 5.87
CA TRP A 396 20.30 -25.77 4.89
C TRP A 396 20.67 -27.10 5.55
N VAL A 397 20.35 -28.18 4.87
CA VAL A 397 20.83 -29.54 5.14
C VAL A 397 21.34 -30.08 3.81
N GLU A 398 22.66 -30.06 3.61
CA GLU A 398 23.27 -30.40 2.33
C GLU A 398 22.70 -29.53 1.18
N ASP A 399 21.94 -30.11 0.25
CA ASP A 399 21.33 -29.45 -0.91
C ASP A 399 19.84 -29.09 -0.71
N ARG A 400 19.24 -29.52 0.41
CA ARG A 400 17.85 -29.23 0.78
C ARG A 400 17.74 -28.21 1.91
N VAL A 401 16.53 -27.72 2.15
CA VAL A 401 16.24 -26.77 3.23
C VAL A 401 15.19 -27.36 4.16
N GLU A 402 15.47 -27.34 5.45
CA GLU A 402 14.49 -27.63 6.50
C GLU A 402 13.92 -26.32 7.05
N GLY A 403 12.61 -26.32 7.29
CA GLY A 403 11.90 -25.16 7.81
C GLY A 403 10.87 -25.52 8.88
N TYR A 404 10.83 -24.71 9.93
CA TYR A 404 9.93 -24.89 11.07
C TYR A 404 9.20 -23.58 11.33
N PHE A 405 7.87 -23.61 11.19
CA PHE A 405 6.97 -22.48 11.42
C PHE A 405 5.83 -22.90 12.34
N PRO A 406 6.09 -23.18 13.63
CA PRO A 406 5.06 -23.60 14.58
C PRO A 406 3.90 -22.63 14.70
N GLN A 407 4.15 -21.33 14.53
CA GLN A 407 3.10 -20.32 14.52
C GLN A 407 2.13 -20.48 13.35
N ILE A 408 2.46 -21.27 12.33
CA ILE A 408 1.56 -21.64 11.22
C ILE A 408 1.07 -23.08 11.42
N SER A 409 1.99 -24.03 11.63
CA SER A 409 1.68 -25.47 11.68
C SER A 409 0.88 -25.91 12.90
N PHE A 410 1.08 -25.26 14.06
CA PHE A 410 0.54 -25.66 15.35
C PHE A 410 -0.25 -24.53 16.00
N PHE A 411 -0.86 -23.67 15.19
CA PHE A 411 -1.56 -22.47 15.66
C PHE A 411 -2.60 -22.80 16.74
N ASP A 412 -3.47 -23.77 16.47
CA ASP A 412 -4.52 -24.28 17.35
C ASP A 412 -3.95 -24.91 18.63
N ILE A 413 -2.92 -25.75 18.51
CA ILE A 413 -2.26 -26.41 19.65
C ILE A 413 -1.62 -25.37 20.57
N ILE A 414 -0.96 -24.35 20.02
CA ILE A 414 -0.37 -23.24 20.78
C ILE A 414 -1.44 -22.51 21.59
N LEU A 415 -2.57 -22.17 20.97
CA LEU A 415 -3.65 -21.47 21.68
C LEU A 415 -4.30 -22.34 22.75
N ALA A 416 -4.50 -23.64 22.48
CA ALA A 416 -5.08 -24.58 23.43
C ALA A 416 -4.17 -24.82 24.64
N ALA A 417 -2.85 -24.87 24.42
CA ALA A 417 -1.87 -25.07 25.50
C ALA A 417 -1.69 -23.81 26.37
N TYR A 418 -1.90 -22.61 25.82
CA TYR A 418 -1.73 -21.34 26.52
C TYR A 418 -2.97 -20.45 26.42
N PRO A 419 -4.12 -20.84 27.00
CA PRO A 419 -5.38 -20.11 26.89
C PRO A 419 -5.33 -18.72 27.56
N HIS A 420 -4.43 -18.54 28.52
CA HIS A 420 -4.16 -17.25 29.16
C HIS A 420 -2.94 -16.53 28.58
N GLY A 421 -2.34 -17.06 27.51
CA GLY A 421 -1.21 -16.45 26.83
C GLY A 421 -1.56 -15.08 26.24
N ARG A 422 -0.53 -14.23 26.10
CA ARG A 422 -0.63 -12.93 25.42
C ARG A 422 -0.01 -13.05 24.05
N PHE A 423 -0.81 -12.84 23.01
CA PHE A 423 -0.36 -13.02 21.64
C PHE A 423 -0.07 -11.68 20.97
N ILE A 424 1.00 -11.59 20.20
CA ILE A 424 1.35 -10.39 19.44
C ILE A 424 1.45 -10.78 17.97
N LEU A 425 0.60 -10.23 17.13
CA LEU A 425 0.71 -10.36 15.69
C LEU A 425 1.44 -9.13 15.13
N ASN A 426 2.75 -9.24 14.97
CA ASN A 426 3.55 -8.21 14.30
C ASN A 426 3.45 -8.39 12.78
N VAL A 427 2.78 -7.44 12.14
CA VAL A 427 2.49 -7.41 10.71
C VAL A 427 3.43 -6.44 10.04
N CYS A 428 4.00 -6.88 8.93
CA CYS A 428 4.70 -6.04 7.98
C CYS A 428 3.88 -6.03 6.69
N ASP A 429 3.89 -4.92 5.95
CA ASP A 429 3.34 -4.90 4.61
C ASP A 429 3.95 -6.07 3.80
N PRO A 430 3.15 -6.94 3.15
CA PRO A 430 3.67 -8.15 2.54
C PRO A 430 4.74 -7.92 1.46
N LEU A 431 4.68 -6.82 0.71
CA LEU A 431 5.68 -6.49 -0.31
C LEU A 431 6.94 -5.91 0.31
N LEU A 432 6.81 -5.02 1.30
CA LEU A 432 7.94 -4.55 2.10
C LEU A 432 8.65 -5.70 2.84
N TRP A 433 7.87 -6.67 3.32
CA TRP A 433 8.38 -7.88 3.94
C TRP A 433 9.20 -8.71 2.95
N VAL A 434 8.75 -8.84 1.70
CA VAL A 434 9.52 -9.48 0.62
C VAL A 434 10.84 -8.77 0.37
N ASP A 435 10.87 -7.42 0.36
CA ASP A 435 12.13 -6.66 0.27
C ASP A 435 13.07 -7.01 1.43
N TYR A 436 12.56 -7.07 2.66
CA TYR A 436 13.34 -7.39 3.86
C TYR A 436 13.85 -8.83 3.90
N VAL A 437 13.11 -9.76 3.30
CA VAL A 437 13.50 -11.16 3.12
C VAL A 437 14.54 -11.29 2.01
N GLY A 438 14.32 -10.63 0.87
CA GLY A 438 15.23 -10.63 -0.27
C GLY A 438 16.58 -9.97 0.03
N ALA A 439 16.58 -8.92 0.84
CA ALA A 439 17.82 -8.27 1.29
C ALA A 439 18.55 -9.04 2.40
N HIS A 440 17.97 -10.10 2.97
CA HIS A 440 18.55 -10.84 4.09
C HIS A 440 19.26 -12.10 3.63
N THR A 441 20.54 -11.95 3.26
CA THR A 441 21.42 -13.05 2.84
C THR A 441 20.75 -13.93 1.78
N ASP A 442 20.54 -15.19 2.11
CA ASP A 442 19.94 -16.27 1.34
C ASP A 442 18.56 -16.67 1.89
N LEU A 443 17.95 -15.87 2.77
CA LEU A 443 16.70 -16.23 3.44
C LEU A 443 15.58 -16.51 2.44
N ARG A 444 15.48 -15.71 1.37
CA ARG A 444 14.51 -15.96 0.30
C ARG A 444 14.73 -17.34 -0.33
N ASP A 445 15.96 -17.67 -0.69
CA ASP A 445 16.27 -18.96 -1.32
C ASP A 445 15.94 -20.12 -0.38
N ARG A 446 16.22 -19.95 0.93
CA ARG A 446 15.80 -20.91 1.96
C ARG A 446 14.27 -21.06 2.05
N LEU A 447 13.51 -19.96 2.07
CA LEU A 447 12.04 -20.03 2.10
C LEU A 447 11.46 -20.70 0.86
N VAL A 448 11.99 -20.36 -0.32
CA VAL A 448 11.53 -20.92 -1.60
C VAL A 448 11.83 -22.40 -1.72
N ARG A 449 12.95 -22.87 -1.18
CA ARG A 449 13.34 -24.30 -1.28
C ARG A 449 12.79 -25.16 -0.15
N ALA A 450 12.38 -24.56 0.96
CA ALA A 450 11.72 -25.27 2.03
C ALA A 450 10.29 -25.63 1.64
N ASP A 451 9.82 -26.79 2.09
CA ASP A 451 8.40 -27.14 2.01
C ASP A 451 7.70 -26.61 3.28
N LEU A 452 7.11 -25.42 3.17
CA LEU A 452 6.52 -24.70 4.30
C LEU A 452 4.99 -24.76 4.26
N PRO A 453 4.31 -24.67 5.41
CA PRO A 453 2.85 -24.58 5.44
C PRO A 453 2.32 -23.40 4.61
N GLY A 454 1.59 -23.72 3.54
CA GLY A 454 1.03 -22.73 2.62
C GLY A 454 2.02 -22.12 1.62
N LEU A 455 3.29 -22.55 1.61
CA LEU A 455 4.32 -22.19 0.62
C LEU A 455 5.11 -23.45 0.22
N PRO A 456 4.64 -24.20 -0.78
CA PRO A 456 5.31 -25.41 -1.25
C PRO A 456 6.71 -25.14 -1.82
N ALA A 457 7.58 -26.14 -1.75
CA ALA A 457 8.92 -26.05 -2.32
C ALA A 457 8.89 -25.64 -3.81
N GLY A 458 9.67 -24.63 -4.15
CA GLY A 458 9.76 -24.01 -5.48
C GLY A 458 8.86 -22.78 -5.69
N VAL A 459 7.91 -22.53 -4.80
CA VAL A 459 6.99 -21.38 -4.82
C VAL A 459 7.57 -20.21 -4.00
N GLY A 460 7.32 -18.96 -4.42
CA GLY A 460 7.89 -17.77 -3.77
C GLY A 460 9.11 -17.22 -4.51
N LYS A 461 9.38 -17.72 -5.72
CA LYS A 461 10.41 -17.17 -6.61
C LYS A 461 10.02 -15.80 -7.09
N LEU A 462 8.73 -15.57 -7.31
CA LEU A 462 8.18 -14.26 -7.63
C LEU A 462 7.80 -13.53 -6.34
N ASP A 463 7.98 -12.21 -6.33
CA ASP A 463 7.66 -11.38 -5.16
C ASP A 463 6.20 -11.52 -4.75
N LEU A 464 5.30 -11.63 -5.74
CA LEU A 464 3.86 -11.78 -5.50
C LEU A 464 3.49 -13.13 -4.87
N GLU A 465 4.18 -14.21 -5.22
CA GLU A 465 3.92 -15.52 -4.61
C GLU A 465 4.29 -15.50 -3.12
N LEU A 466 5.44 -14.89 -2.82
CA LEU A 466 5.95 -14.80 -1.46
C LEU A 466 5.17 -13.78 -0.61
N ALA A 467 4.76 -12.66 -1.21
CA ALA A 467 3.90 -11.66 -0.58
C ALA A 467 2.48 -12.19 -0.34
N ASP A 468 1.88 -12.91 -1.30
CA ASP A 468 0.56 -13.51 -1.12
C ASP A 468 0.58 -14.56 -0.01
N TRP A 469 1.63 -15.38 0.08
CA TRP A 469 1.80 -16.28 1.21
C TRP A 469 1.80 -15.54 2.55
N ALA A 470 2.58 -14.47 2.68
CA ALA A 470 2.61 -13.65 3.88
C ALA A 470 1.26 -13.00 4.20
N ALA A 471 0.60 -12.44 3.19
CA ALA A 471 -0.72 -11.80 3.32
C ALA A 471 -1.80 -12.80 3.75
N ARG A 472 -1.81 -14.00 3.17
CA ARG A 472 -2.72 -15.09 3.54
C ARG A 472 -2.49 -15.50 4.99
N TYR A 473 -1.23 -15.67 5.39
CA TYR A 473 -0.90 -16.00 6.78
C TYR A 473 -1.38 -14.93 7.76
N TYR A 474 -1.07 -13.64 7.53
CA TYR A 474 -1.50 -12.57 8.43
C TYR A 474 -3.02 -12.50 8.58
N ARG A 475 -3.77 -12.67 7.47
CA ARG A 475 -5.25 -12.73 7.51
C ARG A 475 -5.74 -13.94 8.30
N GLN A 476 -5.15 -15.11 8.07
CA GLN A 476 -5.54 -16.33 8.76
C GLN A 476 -5.26 -16.22 10.26
N ALA A 477 -4.06 -15.78 10.64
CA ALA A 477 -3.65 -15.58 12.03
C ALA A 477 -4.56 -14.58 12.75
N HIS A 478 -4.82 -13.42 12.14
CA HIS A 478 -5.73 -12.44 12.73
C HIS A 478 -7.14 -12.99 12.88
N SER A 479 -7.72 -13.57 11.82
CA SER A 479 -9.07 -14.14 11.86
C SER A 479 -9.21 -15.21 12.95
N PHE A 480 -8.20 -16.06 13.09
CA PHE A 480 -8.20 -17.12 14.09
C PHE A 480 -8.08 -16.57 15.52
N LEU A 481 -7.14 -15.66 15.78
CA LEU A 481 -7.00 -15.02 17.11
C LEU A 481 -8.28 -14.29 17.52
N THR A 482 -8.92 -13.57 16.59
CA THR A 482 -10.21 -12.92 16.83
C THR A 482 -11.31 -13.94 17.16
N ARG A 483 -11.42 -15.02 16.39
CA ARG A 483 -12.46 -16.04 16.59
C ARG A 483 -12.31 -16.80 17.90
N MET A 484 -11.08 -17.05 18.33
CA MET A 484 -10.78 -17.73 19.58
C MET A 484 -10.92 -16.83 20.81
N HIS A 485 -11.23 -15.53 20.64
CA HIS A 485 -11.41 -14.56 21.71
C HIS A 485 -10.22 -14.50 22.69
N VAL A 486 -9.00 -14.74 22.19
CA VAL A 486 -7.77 -14.63 23.00
C VAL A 486 -7.32 -13.18 23.11
N LYS A 487 -6.57 -12.84 24.18
CA LYS A 487 -5.95 -11.51 24.33
C LYS A 487 -4.79 -11.39 23.35
N PHE A 488 -4.95 -10.59 22.30
CA PHE A 488 -3.88 -10.32 21.33
C PHE A 488 -3.73 -8.83 20.97
N LEU A 489 -2.52 -8.46 20.57
CA LEU A 489 -2.15 -7.14 20.07
C LEU A 489 -1.65 -7.25 18.64
N VAL A 490 -2.11 -6.38 17.75
CA VAL A 490 -1.55 -6.23 16.40
C VAL A 490 -0.55 -5.09 16.42
N LEU A 491 0.68 -5.36 15.98
CA LEU A 491 1.72 -4.35 15.83
C LEU A 491 2.08 -4.22 14.36
N VAL A 492 2.02 -3.01 13.81
CA VAL A 492 2.42 -2.77 12.42
C VAL A 492 3.83 -2.21 12.39
N GLU A 493 4.70 -2.81 11.56
CA GLU A 493 6.09 -2.37 11.43
C GLU A 493 6.15 -0.89 11.01
N GLY A 494 7.00 -0.11 11.69
CA GLY A 494 7.05 1.36 11.57
C GLY A 494 6.23 2.12 12.61
N HIS A 495 5.33 1.44 13.34
CA HIS A 495 4.40 2.03 14.30
C HIS A 495 4.38 1.29 15.65
N CYS A 496 5.55 1.05 16.26
CA CYS A 496 5.64 0.42 17.57
C CYS A 496 5.97 1.43 18.68
N ASP A 497 5.00 1.71 19.56
CA ASP A 497 5.26 2.39 20.84
C ASP A 497 5.52 1.35 21.94
N ILE A 498 6.62 1.52 22.68
CA ILE A 498 6.96 0.66 23.82
C ILE A 498 5.92 0.74 24.95
N ASN A 499 5.19 1.85 25.03
CA ASN A 499 4.14 2.05 26.03
C ASN A 499 2.90 1.21 25.73
N ASP A 500 2.50 1.07 24.47
CA ASP A 500 1.40 0.20 24.05
C ASP A 500 1.73 -1.26 24.35
N LEU A 501 2.97 -1.66 24.06
CA LEU A 501 3.48 -2.97 24.40
C LEU A 501 3.47 -3.19 25.92
N ALA A 502 3.99 -2.24 26.71
CA ALA A 502 4.00 -2.33 28.16
C ALA A 502 2.58 -2.37 28.75
N SER A 503 1.65 -1.60 28.19
CA SER A 503 0.26 -1.57 28.59
C SER A 503 -0.45 -2.89 28.31
N PHE A 504 -0.26 -3.46 27.11
CA PHE A 504 -0.81 -4.76 26.73
C PHE A 504 -0.28 -5.91 27.59
N LEU A 505 0.98 -5.80 28.02
CA LEU A 505 1.65 -6.78 28.87
C LEU A 505 1.25 -6.69 30.35
N ARG A 506 0.58 -5.62 30.79
CA ARG A 506 -0.13 -5.60 32.07
C ARG A 506 -1.43 -6.40 31.98
#